data_AF-A0A3D0TUW9-F1
#
_entry.id   AF-A0A3D0TUW9-F1
#
_cell.length_a   1.000
_cell.length_b   1.000
_cell.length_c   1.000
_cell.angle_alpha   90.00
_cell.angle_beta   90.00
_cell.angle_gamma   90.00
#
_symmetry.space_group_name_H-M   'P 1'
#
loop_
_entity.id
_entity.type
_entity.pdbx_description
1 polymer ?
#
loop_
_entity_poly.entity_id
_entity_poly.type
_entity_poly.pdbx_seq_one_letter_code
_entity_poly.pdbx_strand_id
1 'polypeptide(L)' 'MRGEEVLASVEVADTARARLRGLLGRDDPAGPAGQGDAAGSAGALLLTPARAVHTCAMRFAVDVAYLRRAADPPPDLR' A
#
# COMPACT_ATOMS: atom_id res chain seq x y z
N MET A 1 -4.19 22.47 -8.03
CA MET A 1 -3.25 21.53 -7.39
C MET A 1 -3.56 21.55 -5.91
N ARG A 2 -4.02 20.43 -5.30
CA ARG A 2 -4.08 20.37 -3.84
C ARG A 2 -2.63 20.21 -3.37
N GLY A 3 -2.15 21.21 -2.62
CA GLY A 3 -0.80 21.19 -2.04
C GLY A 3 -0.68 20.05 -1.04
N GLU A 4 0.44 19.34 -1.12
CA GLU A 4 1.07 18.46 -0.12
C GLU A 4 0.21 18.03 1.08
N GLU A 5 -0.92 17.37 0.82
CA GLU A 5 -1.78 16.81 1.86
C GLU A 5 -1.31 15.38 2.13
N VAL A 6 -0.87 15.11 3.37
CA VAL A 6 -0.51 13.76 3.80
C VAL A 6 -1.80 12.97 4.01
N LEU A 7 -2.14 12.11 3.04
CA LEU A 7 -3.40 11.37 3.05
C LEU A 7 -3.38 10.12 3.95
N ALA A 8 -2.22 9.46 4.09
CA ALA A 8 -2.09 8.25 4.87
C ALA A 8 -0.63 7.92 5.19
N SER A 9 -0.43 7.09 6.22
CA SER A 9 0.83 6.38 6.43
C SER A 9 1.00 5.26 5.40
N VAL A 10 2.24 4.95 5.01
CA VAL A 10 2.54 3.84 4.10
C VAL A 10 3.62 2.95 4.70
N GLU A 11 3.34 1.65 4.77
CA GLU A 11 4.33 0.64 5.12
C GLU A 11 5.03 0.15 3.83
N VAL A 12 6.33 -0.15 3.90
CA VAL A 12 7.10 -0.65 2.76
C VAL A 12 7.41 -2.14 2.94
N ALA A 13 7.00 -2.96 1.97
CA ALA A 13 7.35 -4.37 1.87
C ALA A 13 8.46 -4.57 0.83
N ASP A 14 9.70 -4.50 1.27
CA ASP A 14 10.91 -4.66 0.45
C ASP A 14 11.47 -6.10 0.46
N THR A 15 11.08 -6.92 1.44
CA THR A 15 11.43 -8.34 1.49
C THR A 15 10.39 -9.24 0.81
N ALA A 16 10.83 -10.40 0.30
CA ALA A 16 9.92 -11.39 -0.30
C ALA A 16 8.86 -11.88 0.68
N ARG A 17 9.24 -12.08 1.96
CA ARG A 17 8.31 -12.50 3.02
C ARG A 17 7.26 -11.42 3.32
N ALA A 18 7.66 -10.15 3.37
CA ALA A 18 6.73 -9.05 3.58
C ALA A 18 5.74 -8.93 2.41
N ARG A 19 6.20 -9.10 1.16
CA ARG A 19 5.33 -9.10 -0.03
C ARG A 19 4.32 -10.25 -0.03
N LEU A 20 4.76 -11.47 0.32
CA LEU A 20 3.87 -12.63 0.39
C LEU A 20 2.81 -12.47 1.47
N ARG A 21 3.19 -11.91 2.64
CA ARG A 21 2.23 -11.62 3.70
C ARG A 21 1.22 -10.55 3.26
N GLY A 22 1.67 -9.52 2.57
CA GLY A 22 0.83 -8.41 2.16
C GLY A 22 0.06 -7.84 3.35
N LEU A 23 -1.26 -7.70 3.20
CA LEU A 23 -2.16 -7.20 4.23
C LEU A 23 -2.77 -8.31 5.11
N LEU A 24 -2.27 -9.56 5.02
CA LEU A 24 -2.81 -10.68 5.81
C LEU A 24 -2.60 -10.46 7.31
N GLY A 25 -3.65 -10.78 8.08
CA GLY A 25 -3.68 -10.60 9.53
C GLY A 25 -4.05 -9.19 9.98
N ARG A 26 -4.50 -8.32 9.06
CA ARG A 26 -5.16 -7.05 9.41
C ARG A 26 -6.67 -7.28 9.48
N ASP A 27 -7.28 -6.84 10.59
CA ASP A 27 -8.72 -7.00 10.85
C ASP A 27 -9.53 -5.76 10.45
N ASP A 28 -8.91 -4.59 10.49
CA ASP A 28 -9.48 -3.32 10.05
C ASP A 28 -8.40 -2.50 9.32
N PRO A 29 -8.46 -2.34 7.98
CA PRO A 29 -7.50 -1.52 7.24
C PRO A 29 -7.72 -0.01 7.44
N ALA A 30 -8.87 0.40 7.98
CA ALA A 30 -9.30 1.78 8.14
C ALA A 30 -9.47 2.17 9.61
N GLY A 31 -8.81 1.46 10.55
CA GLY A 31 -8.76 1.81 11.97
C GLY A 31 -8.52 3.31 12.16
N PRO A 32 -8.89 3.91 13.31
CA PRO A 32 -8.99 5.36 13.43
C PRO A 32 -7.75 6.05 12.88
N ALA A 33 -7.95 6.84 11.81
CA ALA A 33 -6.88 7.59 11.17
C ALA A 33 -6.39 8.66 12.15
N GLY A 34 -5.45 8.31 13.03
CA GLY A 34 -4.95 9.27 14.02
C GLY A 34 -4.16 8.66 15.16
N GLN A 35 -2.86 9.02 15.17
CA GLN A 35 -1.98 9.18 16.33
C GLN A 35 -1.39 7.92 17.00
N GLY A 36 -0.46 7.28 16.30
CA GLY A 36 0.87 7.02 16.86
C GLY A 36 0.99 6.24 18.18
N ASP A 37 0.46 5.03 18.26
CA ASP A 37 0.90 4.01 19.23
C ASP A 37 0.35 2.61 18.87
N ALA A 38 1.20 1.79 18.26
CA ALA A 38 1.22 0.32 18.29
C ALA A 38 -0.05 -0.52 17.98
N ALA A 39 -1.21 0.04 17.64
CA ALA A 39 -2.40 -0.75 17.30
C ALA A 39 -3.20 -0.09 16.16
N GLY A 40 -3.15 -0.71 14.98
CA GLY A 40 -3.98 -0.37 13.82
C GLY A 40 -3.28 0.54 12.82
N SER A 41 -2.59 -0.04 11.84
CA SER A 41 -2.05 0.73 10.72
C SER A 41 -3.15 1.07 9.73
N ALA A 42 -3.81 2.20 9.97
CA ALA A 42 -4.55 2.93 8.95
C ALA A 42 -3.54 3.41 7.90
N GLY A 43 -3.28 2.59 6.89
CA GLY A 43 -2.19 2.87 5.96
C GLY A 43 -2.09 1.91 4.79
N ALA A 44 -1.63 2.47 3.67
CA ALA A 44 -1.33 1.73 2.45
C ALA A 44 -0.10 0.83 2.65
N LEU A 45 0.07 -0.16 1.77
CA LEU A 45 1.27 -1.00 1.69
C LEU A 45 1.92 -0.83 0.32
N LEU A 46 3.16 -0.35 0.30
CA LEU A 46 3.98 -0.27 -0.90
C LEU A 46 4.77 -1.56 -1.07
N LEU A 47 4.45 -2.32 -2.12
CA LEU A 47 5.25 -3.47 -2.52
C LEU A 47 6.38 -3.02 -3.45
N THR A 48 7.63 -3.28 -3.09
CA THR A 48 8.78 -2.87 -3.92
C THR A 48 9.85 -3.97 -4.03
N PRO A 49 10.26 -4.35 -5.25
CA PRO A 49 9.47 -4.31 -6.50
C PRO A 49 8.33 -5.33 -6.46
N ALA A 50 7.25 -5.10 -7.22
CA ALA A 50 6.15 -6.05 -7.37
C ALA A 50 5.75 -6.25 -8.83
N ARG A 51 5.56 -7.51 -9.25
CA ARG A 51 5.12 -7.89 -10.61
C ARG A 51 3.63 -8.26 -10.67
N ALA A 52 3.05 -8.64 -9.53
CA ALA A 52 1.67 -9.05 -9.40
C ALA A 52 1.19 -8.81 -7.97
N VAL A 53 -0.12 -8.69 -7.80
CA VAL A 53 -0.82 -8.65 -6.52
C VAL A 53 -1.89 -9.74 -6.55
N HIS A 54 -1.89 -10.59 -5.53
CA HIS A 54 -2.99 -11.53 -5.28
C HIS A 54 -3.91 -10.98 -4.19
N THR A 55 -5.17 -11.43 -4.19
CA THR A 55 -6.15 -11.12 -3.13
C THR A 55 -6.53 -12.35 -2.31
N CYS A 56 -5.80 -13.45 -2.47
CA CYS A 56 -6.05 -14.71 -1.77
C CYS A 56 -6.09 -14.50 -0.26
N ALA A 57 -7.13 -15.03 0.40
CA ALA A 57 -7.34 -14.95 1.85
C ALA A 57 -7.43 -13.52 2.43
N MET A 58 -7.61 -12.49 1.61
CA MET A 58 -7.97 -11.15 2.08
C MET A 58 -9.35 -11.16 2.72
N ARG A 59 -9.48 -10.44 3.83
CA ARG A 59 -10.74 -10.32 4.59
C ARG A 59 -11.51 -9.04 4.29
N PHE A 60 -10.98 -8.19 3.42
CA PHE A 60 -11.55 -6.91 3.00
C PHE A 60 -11.17 -6.62 1.54
N ALA A 61 -11.93 -5.73 0.89
CA ALA A 61 -11.64 -5.27 -0.46
C ALA A 61 -10.39 -4.37 -0.45
N VAL A 62 -9.54 -4.53 -1.46
CA VAL A 62 -8.29 -3.75 -1.58
C VAL A 62 -8.27 -3.02 -2.91
N ASP A 63 -7.93 -1.74 -2.85
CA ASP A 63 -7.59 -0.96 -4.03
C ASP A 63 -6.11 -1.15 -4.35
N VAL A 64 -5.81 -1.36 -5.63
CA VAL A 64 -4.42 -1.56 -6.11
C VAL A 64 -4.08 -0.48 -7.11
N ALA A 65 -3.06 0.33 -6.77
CA ALA A 65 -2.48 1.32 -7.66
C ALA A 65 -1.08 0.88 -8.09
N TYR A 66 -0.85 0.77 -9.40
CA TYR A 66 0.49 0.55 -9.94
C TYR A 66 1.22 1.90 -10.04
N LEU A 67 2.33 2.02 -9.33
CA LEU A 67 3.13 3.23 -9.31
C LEU A 67 4.35 3.09 -10.23
N ARG A 68 4.64 4.15 -10.99
CA ARG A 68 5.91 4.34 -11.67
C ARG A 68 6.84 5.19 -10.82
N ARG A 69 8.15 5.11 -11.05
CA ARG A 69 9.05 6.10 -10.47
C ARG A 69 8.80 7.44 -11.17
N ALA A 70 8.82 8.53 -10.42
CA ALA A 70 8.66 9.86 -11.01
C ALA A 70 9.74 10.17 -12.06
N ALA A 71 10.95 9.63 -11.87
CA ALA A 71 12.07 9.74 -12.79
C ALA A 71 11.92 8.89 -14.07
N ASP A 72 11.00 7.92 -14.10
CA ASP A 72 10.76 7.11 -15.30
C ASP A 72 10.07 7.97 -16.37
N PRO A 73 10.41 7.81 -17.67
CA PRO A 73 9.70 8.49 -18.74
C PRO A 73 8.21 8.14 -18.72
N PRO A 74 7.32 9.04 -19.20
CA PRO A 74 5.91 8.73 -19.33
C PRO A 74 5.72 7.51 -20.24
N PRO A 75 4.74 6.64 -19.97
CA PRO A 75 4.49 5.49 -20.82
C PRO A 75 4.06 5.96 -22.22
N ASP A 76 4.51 5.24 -23.25
CA ASP A 76 4.00 5.38 -24.62
C ASP A 76 2.56 4.84 -24.66
N LEU A 77 1.60 5.67 -24.27
CA LEU A 77 0.18 5.36 -24.37
C LEU A 77 -0.22 5.40 -25.85
N ARG A 78 -0.37 4.23 -26.47
CA ARG A 78 -1.00 4.07 -27.77
C ARG A 78 -2.52 4.06 -27.67
#